data_AF-A0A7C5Y3R0-F1
#
_entry.id   AF-A0A7C5Y3R0-F1
#
_cell.length_a   1.000
_cell.length_b   1.000
_cell.length_c   1.000
_cell.angle_alpha   90.00
_cell.angle_beta   90.00
_cell.angle_gamma   90.00
#
_symmetry.space_group_name_H-M   'P 1'
#
loop_
_entity.id
_entity.type
_entity.pdbx_description
1 polymer ?
#
loop_
_entity_poly.entity_id
_entity_poly.type
_entity_poly.pdbx_seq_one_letter_code
_entity_poly.pdbx_strand_id
1 'polypeptide(L)'
;GQTLTGLGKWWGRKPLILVRATLLGLLMPVSDNPKKDMEIFLKILTMDEKGLELRKDKSIPESEVYKYLTTEEKNKYFTEISGKPQYIQGLSKEEKQNLQLIAFRRMSYDEKLKYCKRPEEVELKDKAEWNKINEHLGTNAYSLQELVKQLGEKRFGKVPTVGDCFAGGGSIPFEAARMGFNVYASDLNPIAMLLTWSALNILGSNEEEIEELKKFQERVYKQADEIITQWGIEHNEKGHRANAYLYCNETTCPECGYKVPLAPSWVIGKGTKTVAILKDNGHGGFDIEIKMNATDEEMKKAEKGTVIDSKLVCPHCGMETPITAIRKDRKLEDGTIVYGLRKWEKHEFIPRPDDVFQERLYCIRYEDENGNRYYTAPTEEDLKREEKVITLLKERFNEWQEKGYIPSNAIEEGDKTDEPIRTRGWTYWHQLFNPRQLLVHGLLMELIDKEAKTKKEKVVGLLGVNRCLNWNSKLCRWNNDASNEKGTDVFSNQALNTLFNYNTRTMISLYTTWFYNLSVYSMYSKIISFKLNDARKVDEQSIFWLTDPPYADAINYHELSEFFLAWDKKMLLDIFPDWYADSKRALA
;
A
#
# COMPACT_ATOMS: atom_id res chain seq x y z
N GLY A 1 -10.65 -4.10 6.55
CA GLY A 1 -9.45 -3.24 6.43
C GLY A 1 -9.78 -1.87 6.97
N GLN A 2 -8.80 -1.01 7.29
CA GLN A 2 -9.14 0.34 7.80
C GLN A 2 -9.81 1.15 6.67
N THR A 3 -10.87 1.89 6.99
CA THR A 3 -11.69 2.67 6.05
C THR A 3 -10.90 3.42 4.95
N LEU A 4 -9.82 4.12 5.31
CA LEU A 4 -9.05 4.94 4.37
C LEU A 4 -7.87 4.20 3.70
N THR A 5 -7.56 2.97 4.12
CA THR A 5 -6.43 2.20 3.56
C THR A 5 -6.70 1.66 2.17
N GLY A 6 -7.98 1.60 1.75
CA GLY A 6 -8.36 1.23 0.39
C GLY A 6 -7.77 2.16 -0.67
N LEU A 7 -7.73 3.47 -0.41
CA LEU A 7 -7.35 4.49 -1.39
C LEU A 7 -5.83 4.68 -1.59
N GLY A 8 -4.99 3.96 -0.84
CA GLY A 8 -3.52 4.07 -0.96
C GLY A 8 -2.87 4.97 0.09
N LYS A 9 -2.78 4.51 1.35
CA LYS A 9 -1.94 5.15 2.38
C LYS A 9 -0.62 4.41 2.50
N TRP A 10 0.49 5.05 2.10
CA TRP A 10 1.80 4.40 1.97
C TRP A 10 2.74 4.62 3.18
N TRP A 11 2.50 5.62 4.03
CA TRP A 11 3.55 6.12 4.94
C TRP A 11 3.16 6.27 6.42
N GLY A 12 1.89 6.58 6.73
CA GLY A 12 1.47 6.98 8.08
C GLY A 12 -0.02 6.75 8.33
N ARG A 13 -0.39 6.50 9.60
CA ARG A 13 -1.75 6.11 9.99
C ARG A 13 -2.18 6.79 11.30
N LYS A 14 -3.30 7.52 11.24
CA LYS A 14 -4.05 7.93 12.44
C LYS A 14 -5.31 7.09 12.64
N PRO A 15 -5.53 6.51 13.83
CA PRO A 15 -6.81 5.89 14.17
C PRO A 15 -7.94 6.94 14.12
N LEU A 16 -9.00 6.65 13.36
CA LEU A 16 -10.15 7.56 13.22
C LEU A 16 -10.84 7.80 14.57
N ILE A 17 -10.86 6.80 15.45
CA ILE A 17 -11.40 6.94 16.81
C ILE A 17 -10.73 8.06 17.62
N LEU A 18 -9.43 8.32 17.43
CA LEU A 18 -8.76 9.42 18.14
C LEU A 18 -9.31 10.77 17.68
N VAL A 19 -9.48 10.95 16.36
CA VAL A 19 -10.10 12.15 15.80
C VAL A 19 -11.52 12.31 16.35
N ARG A 20 -12.31 11.24 16.32
CA ARG A 20 -13.69 11.24 16.82
C ARG A 20 -13.76 11.64 18.29
N ALA A 21 -12.93 11.03 19.14
CA ALA A 21 -12.86 11.32 20.57
C ALA A 21 -12.44 12.78 20.83
N THR A 22 -11.43 13.28 20.13
CA THR A 22 -10.98 14.67 20.27
C THR A 22 -12.06 15.67 19.88
N LEU A 23 -12.69 15.50 18.72
CA LEU A 23 -13.75 16.40 18.25
C LEU A 23 -14.99 16.34 19.14
N LEU A 24 -15.36 15.15 19.61
CA LEU A 24 -16.48 15.00 20.53
C LEU A 24 -16.19 15.70 21.87
N GLY A 25 -14.97 15.56 22.40
CA GLY A 25 -14.55 16.23 23.63
C GLY A 25 -14.49 17.75 23.50
N LEU A 26 -14.11 18.25 22.31
CA LEU A 26 -14.16 19.68 22.01
C LEU A 26 -15.58 20.21 21.88
N LEU A 27 -16.54 19.38 21.42
CA LEU A 27 -17.91 19.78 21.16
C LEU A 27 -18.81 19.71 22.41
N MET A 28 -18.71 18.63 23.18
CA MET A 28 -19.57 18.37 24.33
C MET A 28 -19.46 19.47 25.39
N PRO A 29 -20.60 19.91 25.98
CA PRO A 29 -20.57 20.76 27.16
C PRO A 29 -20.05 19.99 28.37
N VAL A 30 -19.47 20.70 29.33
CA VAL A 30 -19.08 20.17 30.64
C VAL A 30 -20.20 20.47 31.63
N SER A 31 -20.64 19.46 32.38
CA SER A 31 -21.64 19.61 33.43
C SER A 31 -21.01 19.58 34.82
N ASP A 32 -21.81 19.83 35.86
CA ASP A 32 -21.39 19.66 37.25
C ASP A 32 -21.22 18.17 37.66
N ASN A 33 -21.44 17.22 36.73
CA ASN A 33 -21.26 15.79 36.95
C ASN A 33 -20.26 15.17 35.94
N PRO A 34 -18.95 15.32 36.16
CA PRO A 34 -17.92 14.79 35.27
C PRO A 34 -17.98 13.28 35.05
N LYS A 35 -18.47 12.52 36.05
CA LYS A 35 -18.67 11.06 35.89
C LYS A 35 -19.73 10.76 34.86
N LYS A 36 -20.83 11.52 34.87
CA LYS A 36 -21.89 11.36 33.88
C LYS A 36 -21.45 11.83 32.50
N ASP A 37 -20.69 12.94 32.42
CA ASP A 37 -20.10 13.40 31.16
C ASP A 37 -19.23 12.30 30.52
N MET A 38 -18.37 11.66 31.31
CA MET A 38 -17.54 10.54 30.85
C MET A 38 -18.38 9.34 30.39
N GLU A 39 -19.43 8.97 31.14
CA GLU A 39 -20.33 7.87 30.76
C GLU A 39 -20.99 8.14 29.40
N ILE A 40 -21.53 9.34 29.19
CA ILE A 40 -22.17 9.75 27.94
C ILE A 40 -21.16 9.83 26.80
N PHE A 41 -19.96 10.36 27.06
CA PHE A 41 -18.87 10.40 26.10
C PHE A 41 -18.51 9.00 25.59
N LEU A 42 -18.29 8.04 26.50
CA LEU A 42 -17.98 6.65 26.15
C LEU A 42 -19.13 5.97 25.42
N LYS A 43 -20.39 6.28 25.79
CA LYS A 43 -21.58 5.75 25.12
C LYS A 43 -21.69 6.22 23.67
N ILE A 44 -21.48 7.51 23.40
CA ILE A 44 -21.46 8.06 22.03
C ILE A 44 -20.36 7.40 21.21
N LEU A 45 -19.20 7.13 21.81
CA LEU A 45 -18.09 6.42 21.17
C LEU A 45 -18.29 4.91 21.08
N THR A 46 -19.38 4.33 21.60
CA THR A 46 -19.59 2.86 21.69
C THR A 46 -18.44 2.14 22.42
N MET A 47 -17.89 2.79 23.44
CA MET A 47 -16.81 2.30 24.31
C MET A 47 -17.31 1.92 25.70
N ASP A 48 -18.59 2.10 25.98
CA ASP A 48 -19.27 1.53 27.15
C ASP A 48 -19.60 0.03 26.96
N GLU A 49 -20.11 -0.62 28.01
CA GLU A 49 -20.39 -2.06 27.97
C GLU A 49 -21.35 -2.46 26.84
N LYS A 50 -22.45 -1.72 26.68
CA LYS A 50 -23.41 -1.95 25.59
C LYS A 50 -22.79 -1.69 24.22
N GLY A 51 -21.96 -0.65 24.10
CA GLY A 51 -21.21 -0.38 22.88
C GLY A 51 -20.25 -1.51 22.50
N LEU A 52 -19.59 -2.14 23.48
CA LEU A 52 -18.73 -3.31 23.24
C LEU A 52 -19.53 -4.53 22.77
N GLU A 53 -20.72 -4.77 23.33
CA GLU A 53 -21.62 -5.81 22.86
C GLU A 53 -22.10 -5.55 21.43
N LEU A 54 -22.50 -4.31 21.11
CA LEU A 54 -22.86 -3.89 19.75
C LEU A 54 -21.71 -4.12 18.76
N ARG A 55 -20.47 -3.92 19.21
CA ARG A 55 -19.28 -4.07 18.37
C ARG A 55 -18.81 -5.51 18.21
N LYS A 56 -19.29 -6.46 19.02
CA LYS A 56 -18.89 -7.86 18.93
C LYS A 56 -19.36 -8.44 17.58
N ASP A 57 -18.41 -8.86 16.76
CA ASP A 57 -18.69 -9.36 15.39
C ASP A 57 -18.03 -10.71 15.11
N LYS A 58 -16.87 -10.98 15.74
CA LYS A 58 -16.15 -12.25 15.52
C LYS A 58 -16.65 -13.33 16.48
N SER A 59 -16.69 -14.55 15.96
CA SER A 59 -16.91 -15.75 16.78
C SER A 59 -15.75 -15.95 17.76
N ILE A 60 -16.07 -16.36 18.99
CA ILE A 60 -15.08 -16.70 20.01
C ILE A 60 -14.85 -18.22 19.93
N PRO A 61 -13.59 -18.70 19.82
CA PRO A 61 -13.28 -20.12 19.83
C PRO A 61 -13.85 -20.83 21.07
N GLU A 62 -14.31 -22.06 20.92
CA GLU A 62 -14.95 -22.83 22.00
C GLU A 62 -14.03 -22.97 23.22
N SER A 63 -12.74 -23.17 22.97
CA SER A 63 -11.70 -23.22 24.01
C SER A 63 -11.55 -21.92 24.78
N GLU A 64 -11.74 -20.76 24.14
CA GLU A 64 -11.72 -19.47 24.80
C GLU A 64 -13.03 -19.23 25.56
N VAL A 65 -14.19 -19.57 24.98
CA VAL A 65 -15.49 -19.50 25.68
C VAL A 65 -15.41 -20.28 26.99
N TYR A 66 -14.93 -21.52 26.93
CA TYR A 66 -14.82 -22.41 28.07
C TYR A 66 -14.07 -21.78 29.25
N LYS A 67 -12.99 -21.01 29.02
CA LYS A 67 -12.21 -20.38 30.10
C LYS A 67 -13.02 -19.45 31.00
N TYR A 68 -14.01 -18.74 30.44
CA TYR A 68 -14.80 -17.73 31.16
C TYR A 68 -16.15 -18.26 31.67
N LEU A 69 -16.45 -19.54 31.47
CA LEU A 69 -17.63 -20.18 32.02
C LEU A 69 -17.41 -20.68 33.46
N THR A 70 -18.47 -20.63 34.26
CA THR A 70 -18.48 -21.24 35.59
C THR A 70 -18.43 -22.76 35.49
N THR A 71 -18.09 -23.46 36.58
CA THR A 71 -18.06 -24.92 36.60
C THR A 71 -19.42 -25.54 36.21
N GLU A 72 -20.51 -24.93 36.64
CA GLU A 72 -21.87 -25.37 36.30
C GLU A 72 -22.17 -25.21 34.81
N GLU A 73 -21.85 -24.05 34.23
CA GLU A 73 -22.02 -23.78 32.80
C GLU A 73 -21.15 -24.72 31.94
N LYS A 74 -19.92 -25.00 32.38
CA LYS A 74 -19.02 -25.96 31.73
C LYS A 74 -19.64 -27.34 31.69
N ASN A 75 -20.09 -27.85 32.83
CA ASN A 75 -20.69 -29.18 32.93
C ASN A 75 -21.98 -29.30 32.12
N LYS A 76 -22.74 -28.21 32.01
CA LYS A 76 -24.01 -28.18 31.27
C LYS A 76 -23.83 -28.15 29.76
N TYR A 77 -22.83 -27.44 29.26
CA TYR A 77 -22.73 -27.11 27.83
C TYR A 77 -21.49 -27.68 27.12
N PHE A 78 -20.52 -28.23 27.87
CA PHE A 78 -19.28 -28.75 27.31
C PHE A 78 -19.01 -30.18 27.75
N THR A 79 -18.33 -30.91 26.88
CA THR A 79 -17.70 -32.21 27.15
C THR A 79 -16.20 -32.11 26.84
N GLU A 80 -15.40 -33.01 27.41
CA GLU A 80 -13.95 -33.04 27.19
C GLU A 80 -13.60 -34.27 26.34
N ILE A 81 -13.13 -34.03 25.11
CA ILE A 81 -12.71 -35.08 24.18
C ILE A 81 -11.22 -34.88 23.89
N SER A 82 -10.41 -35.88 24.25
CA SER A 82 -8.94 -35.84 24.08
C SER A 82 -8.27 -34.62 24.74
N GLY A 83 -8.74 -34.21 25.92
CA GLY A 83 -8.19 -33.10 26.69
C GLY A 83 -8.53 -31.71 26.13
N LYS A 84 -9.52 -31.61 25.24
CA LYS A 84 -10.01 -30.34 24.69
C LYS A 84 -11.49 -30.16 24.98
N PRO A 85 -11.92 -28.99 25.48
CA PRO A 85 -13.34 -28.70 25.67
C PRO A 85 -14.03 -28.54 24.31
N GLN A 86 -15.16 -29.21 24.15
CA GLN A 86 -16.05 -29.11 22.98
C GLN A 86 -17.50 -28.94 23.43
N TYR A 87 -18.31 -28.22 22.66
CA TYR A 87 -19.75 -28.13 22.94
C TYR A 87 -20.41 -29.52 22.94
N ILE A 88 -21.37 -29.76 23.82
CA ILE A 88 -22.17 -31.00 23.78
C ILE A 88 -22.97 -31.08 22.46
N GLN A 89 -23.25 -32.31 22.02
CA GLN A 89 -24.07 -32.54 20.82
C GLN A 89 -25.50 -32.04 21.04
N GLY A 90 -26.08 -31.40 20.01
CA GLY A 90 -27.45 -30.90 20.05
C GLY A 90 -27.62 -29.43 20.47
N LEU A 91 -26.55 -28.73 20.86
CA LEU A 91 -26.60 -27.29 21.15
C LEU A 91 -27.05 -26.48 19.93
N SER A 92 -28.10 -25.67 20.12
CA SER A 92 -28.58 -24.75 19.10
C SER A 92 -27.58 -23.62 18.82
N LYS A 93 -27.72 -22.98 17.65
CA LYS A 93 -26.92 -21.81 17.28
C LYS A 93 -27.10 -20.66 18.27
N GLU A 94 -28.32 -20.46 18.77
CA GLU A 94 -28.67 -19.40 19.71
C GLU A 94 -28.02 -19.62 21.08
N GLU A 95 -28.05 -20.85 21.60
CA GLU A 95 -27.37 -21.19 22.86
C GLU A 95 -25.85 -20.99 22.75
N LYS A 96 -25.24 -21.38 21.62
CA LYS A 96 -23.82 -21.12 21.38
C LYS A 96 -23.52 -19.62 21.36
N GLN A 97 -24.36 -18.82 20.73
CA GLN A 97 -24.22 -17.35 20.72
C GLN A 97 -24.36 -16.76 22.13
N ASN A 98 -25.31 -17.25 22.93
CA ASN A 98 -25.50 -16.84 24.31
C ASN A 98 -24.27 -17.15 25.18
N LEU A 99 -23.70 -18.35 25.06
CA LEU A 99 -22.47 -18.72 25.76
C LEU A 99 -21.29 -17.84 25.35
N GLN A 100 -21.17 -17.54 24.06
CA GLN A 100 -20.17 -16.58 23.58
C GLN A 100 -20.39 -15.17 24.13
N LEU A 101 -21.63 -14.73 24.33
CA LEU A 101 -21.93 -13.41 24.90
C LEU A 101 -21.63 -13.39 26.41
N ILE A 102 -21.94 -14.46 27.14
CA ILE A 102 -21.58 -14.63 28.55
C ILE A 102 -20.06 -14.56 28.73
N ALA A 103 -19.32 -15.37 27.95
CA ALA A 103 -17.86 -15.34 27.99
C ALA A 103 -17.33 -13.95 27.63
N PHE A 104 -17.86 -13.35 26.56
CA PHE A 104 -17.47 -12.00 26.14
C PHE A 104 -17.68 -10.96 27.25
N ARG A 105 -18.81 -10.97 27.97
CA ARG A 105 -19.08 -10.02 29.08
C ARG A 105 -18.06 -10.13 30.20
N ARG A 106 -17.59 -11.35 30.49
CA ARG A 106 -16.64 -11.68 31.56
C ARG A 106 -15.17 -11.46 31.18
N MET A 107 -14.86 -11.29 29.90
CA MET A 107 -13.51 -10.94 29.43
C MET A 107 -13.08 -9.55 29.89
N SER A 108 -11.76 -9.36 30.02
CA SER A 108 -11.17 -8.03 30.16
C SER A 108 -11.41 -7.17 28.91
N TYR A 109 -11.19 -5.86 29.04
CA TYR A 109 -11.38 -4.93 27.92
C TYR A 109 -10.51 -5.30 26.71
N ASP A 110 -9.21 -5.56 26.92
CA ASP A 110 -8.26 -5.88 25.83
C ASP A 110 -8.59 -7.19 25.13
N GLU A 111 -9.13 -8.17 25.85
CA GLU A 111 -9.59 -9.44 25.29
C GLU A 111 -10.84 -9.24 24.42
N LYS A 112 -11.81 -8.43 24.88
CA LYS A 112 -13.01 -8.07 24.11
C LYS A 112 -12.64 -7.46 22.76
N LEU A 113 -11.66 -6.55 22.74
CA LEU A 113 -11.24 -5.86 21.51
C LEU A 113 -10.80 -6.79 20.38
N LYS A 114 -10.29 -7.99 20.68
CA LYS A 114 -9.90 -8.99 19.66
C LYS A 114 -11.10 -9.44 18.80
N TYR A 115 -12.30 -9.41 19.39
CA TYR A 115 -13.56 -9.87 18.79
C TYR A 115 -14.49 -8.74 18.34
N CYS A 116 -14.12 -7.49 18.61
CA CYS A 116 -14.91 -6.32 18.25
C CYS A 116 -14.51 -5.74 16.89
N LYS A 117 -15.50 -5.16 16.20
CA LYS A 117 -15.29 -4.07 15.25
C LYS A 117 -14.74 -2.84 15.97
N ARG A 118 -14.14 -1.93 15.22
CA ARG A 118 -13.73 -0.63 15.74
C ARG A 118 -14.93 0.26 15.98
N PRO A 119 -14.83 1.25 16.89
CA PRO A 119 -15.91 2.20 17.13
C PRO A 119 -16.41 2.89 15.86
N GLU A 120 -15.51 3.21 14.94
CA GLU A 120 -15.83 3.88 13.69
C GLU A 120 -16.49 2.99 12.63
N GLU A 121 -16.60 1.68 12.86
CA GLU A 121 -17.22 0.71 11.95
C GLU A 121 -18.66 0.34 12.34
N VAL A 122 -19.16 0.89 13.45
CA VAL A 122 -20.52 0.65 13.94
C VAL A 122 -21.27 1.95 14.14
N GLU A 123 -22.60 1.88 14.03
CA GLU A 123 -23.52 2.97 14.31
C GLU A 123 -24.39 2.61 15.50
N LEU A 124 -24.53 3.54 16.46
CA LEU A 124 -25.49 3.41 17.55
C LEU A 124 -26.90 3.65 17.00
N LYS A 125 -27.72 2.59 16.90
CA LYS A 125 -29.11 2.66 16.42
C LYS A 125 -30.15 2.51 17.52
N ASP A 126 -29.73 2.16 18.74
CA ASP A 126 -30.62 1.97 19.88
C ASP A 126 -31.19 3.32 20.35
N LYS A 127 -32.49 3.51 20.15
CA LYS A 127 -33.22 4.71 20.57
C LYS A 127 -33.17 4.92 22.08
N ALA A 128 -33.16 3.86 22.89
CA ALA A 128 -33.10 3.99 24.34
C ALA A 128 -31.74 4.55 24.80
N GLU A 129 -30.66 4.18 24.12
CA GLU A 129 -29.34 4.74 24.40
C GLU A 129 -29.24 6.19 23.92
N TRP A 130 -29.81 6.53 22.76
CA TRP A 130 -29.94 7.92 22.32
C TRP A 130 -30.76 8.78 23.28
N ASN A 131 -31.86 8.26 23.85
CA ASN A 131 -32.65 9.00 24.83
C ASN A 131 -31.82 9.40 26.07
N LYS A 132 -30.94 8.51 26.55
CA LYS A 132 -30.02 8.82 27.67
C LYS A 132 -29.00 9.88 27.31
N ILE A 133 -28.45 9.83 26.10
CA ILE A 133 -27.52 10.85 25.57
C ILE A 133 -28.23 12.20 25.50
N ASN A 134 -29.43 12.20 24.92
CA ASN A 134 -30.27 13.38 24.71
C ASN A 134 -30.70 14.04 26.01
N GLU A 135 -31.09 13.26 27.02
CA GLU A 135 -31.45 13.78 28.34
C GLU A 135 -30.28 14.55 28.98
N HIS A 136 -29.06 14.01 28.90
CA HIS A 136 -27.88 14.65 29.49
C HIS A 136 -27.41 15.88 28.70
N LEU A 137 -27.48 15.83 27.37
CA LEU A 137 -26.98 16.90 26.49
C LEU A 137 -28.07 17.92 26.08
N GLY A 138 -29.32 17.68 26.50
CA GLY A 138 -30.50 18.43 26.13
C GLY A 138 -30.81 18.40 24.63
N THR A 139 -30.42 17.36 23.91
CA THR A 139 -30.61 17.20 22.45
C THR A 139 -31.79 16.29 22.13
N ASN A 140 -32.13 16.12 20.85
CA ASN A 140 -33.11 15.17 20.32
C ASN A 140 -32.50 14.43 19.12
N ALA A 141 -31.24 13.99 19.22
CA ALA A 141 -30.50 13.35 18.15
C ALA A 141 -30.68 11.82 18.17
N TYR A 142 -30.71 11.20 16.99
CA TYR A 142 -30.72 9.75 16.77
C TYR A 142 -29.58 9.26 15.87
N SER A 143 -28.62 10.15 15.61
CA SER A 143 -27.38 9.84 14.91
C SER A 143 -26.26 10.76 15.41
N LEU A 144 -25.01 10.36 15.16
CA LEU A 144 -23.85 11.18 15.52
C LEU A 144 -23.87 12.53 14.79
N GLN A 145 -24.35 12.54 13.55
CA GLN A 145 -24.47 13.72 12.70
C GLN A 145 -25.53 14.70 13.21
N GLU A 146 -26.69 14.19 13.62
CA GLU A 146 -27.71 15.02 14.28
C GLU A 146 -27.20 15.59 15.60
N LEU A 147 -26.47 14.78 16.39
CA LEU A 147 -25.89 15.25 17.65
C LEU A 147 -24.89 16.39 17.41
N VAL A 148 -23.99 16.22 16.44
CA VAL A 148 -23.01 17.26 16.09
C VAL A 148 -23.69 18.53 15.62
N LYS A 149 -24.71 18.41 14.77
CA LYS A 149 -25.49 19.56 14.31
C LYS A 149 -26.15 20.29 15.49
N GLN A 150 -26.90 19.58 16.33
CA GLN A 150 -27.66 20.20 17.43
C GLN A 150 -26.75 20.83 18.50
N LEU A 151 -25.65 20.16 18.88
CA LEU A 151 -24.67 20.74 19.80
C LEU A 151 -23.96 21.94 19.17
N GLY A 152 -23.65 21.85 17.88
CA GLY A 152 -23.09 22.95 17.10
C GLY A 152 -23.98 24.19 17.09
N GLU A 153 -25.25 24.02 16.74
CA GLU A 153 -26.25 25.08 16.73
C GLU A 153 -26.43 25.71 18.11
N LYS A 154 -26.50 24.90 19.17
CA LYS A 154 -26.62 25.38 20.55
C LYS A 154 -25.41 26.22 20.99
N ARG A 155 -24.19 25.78 20.66
CA ARG A 155 -22.97 26.39 21.19
C ARG A 155 -22.40 27.50 20.32
N PHE A 156 -22.55 27.37 18.99
CA PHE A 156 -21.90 28.23 18.01
C PHE A 156 -22.90 28.87 17.03
N GLY A 157 -24.19 28.59 17.14
CA GLY A 157 -25.22 29.10 16.23
C GLY A 157 -25.19 28.48 14.82
N LYS A 158 -24.32 27.49 14.57
CA LYS A 158 -24.12 26.83 13.28
C LYS A 158 -23.44 25.47 13.44
N VAL A 159 -23.48 24.64 12.41
CA VAL A 159 -22.66 23.42 12.34
C VAL A 159 -21.17 23.82 12.36
N PRO A 160 -20.37 23.35 13.35
CA PRO A 160 -18.98 23.74 13.47
C PRO A 160 -18.12 23.23 12.32
N THR A 161 -17.15 24.07 11.93
CA THR A 161 -16.13 23.71 10.94
C THR A 161 -14.88 23.19 11.64
N VAL A 162 -14.35 22.07 11.15
CA VAL A 162 -13.04 21.53 11.50
C VAL A 162 -12.06 21.82 10.34
N GLY A 163 -10.99 22.53 10.65
CA GLY A 163 -9.88 22.80 9.75
C GLY A 163 -8.69 21.91 10.03
N ASP A 164 -8.06 21.39 8.97
CA ASP A 164 -6.76 20.71 9.01
C ASP A 164 -5.87 21.24 7.89
N CYS A 165 -4.73 21.86 8.24
CA CYS A 165 -3.81 22.47 7.28
C CYS A 165 -2.61 21.58 6.90
N PHE A 166 -2.55 20.37 7.45
CA PHE A 166 -1.60 19.31 7.14
C PHE A 166 -2.38 18.00 6.96
N ALA A 167 -3.38 18.03 6.07
CA ALA A 167 -4.40 17.00 5.97
C ALA A 167 -3.83 15.60 5.67
N GLY A 168 -2.67 15.51 5.02
CA GLY A 168 -2.00 14.27 4.70
C GLY A 168 -2.94 13.34 3.92
N GLY A 169 -3.09 12.11 4.40
CA GLY A 169 -4.05 11.15 3.84
C GLY A 169 -5.52 11.36 4.27
N GLY A 170 -5.87 12.52 4.81
CA GLY A 170 -7.24 12.96 5.08
C GLY A 170 -7.93 12.34 6.30
N SER A 171 -7.21 11.74 7.26
CA SER A 171 -7.85 11.06 8.41
C SER A 171 -8.72 11.99 9.26
N ILE A 172 -8.22 13.19 9.57
CA ILE A 172 -8.96 14.19 10.36
C ILE A 172 -10.17 14.73 9.60
N PRO A 173 -10.01 15.29 8.39
CA PRO A 173 -11.15 15.85 7.66
C PRO A 173 -12.19 14.78 7.30
N PHE A 174 -11.78 13.55 7.00
CA PHE A 174 -12.69 12.46 6.73
C PHE A 174 -13.56 12.09 7.93
N GLU A 175 -12.97 11.90 9.12
CA GLU A 175 -13.75 11.54 10.29
C GLU A 175 -14.63 12.70 10.78
N ALA A 176 -14.14 13.93 10.70
CA ALA A 176 -14.95 15.13 10.97
C ALA A 176 -16.20 15.18 10.07
N ALA A 177 -16.03 14.94 8.76
CA ALA A 177 -17.14 14.89 7.81
C ALA A 177 -18.15 13.79 8.14
N ARG A 178 -17.67 12.59 8.53
CA ARG A 178 -18.53 11.47 8.95
C ARG A 178 -19.32 11.77 10.21
N MET A 179 -18.71 12.47 11.16
CA MET A 179 -19.37 12.92 12.38
C MET A 179 -20.41 14.02 12.11
N GLY A 180 -20.39 14.69 10.96
CA GLY A 180 -21.32 15.76 10.61
C GLY A 180 -20.80 17.19 10.79
N PHE A 181 -19.49 17.36 11.06
CA PHE A 181 -18.85 18.69 11.03
C PHE A 181 -18.71 19.18 9.60
N ASN A 182 -18.73 20.50 9.41
CA ASN A 182 -18.21 21.07 8.18
C ASN A 182 -16.69 20.93 8.15
N VAL A 183 -16.10 20.85 6.95
CA VAL A 183 -14.68 20.52 6.82
C VAL A 183 -13.96 21.49 5.89
N TYR A 184 -12.82 21.98 6.37
CA TYR A 184 -11.77 22.60 5.58
C TYR A 184 -10.52 21.70 5.64
N ALA A 185 -9.91 21.42 4.49
CA ALA A 185 -8.66 20.70 4.44
C ALA A 185 -7.67 21.37 3.48
N SER A 186 -6.43 21.52 3.92
CA SER A 186 -5.31 21.89 3.08
C SER A 186 -4.07 21.06 3.36
N ASP A 187 -3.19 21.02 2.37
CA ASP A 187 -1.89 20.35 2.41
C ASP A 187 -1.03 20.98 1.32
N LEU A 188 0.28 20.96 1.50
CA LEU A 188 1.25 21.41 0.52
C LEU A 188 1.51 20.34 -0.54
N ASN A 189 1.38 19.06 -0.19
CA ASN A 189 1.74 17.96 -1.07
C ASN A 189 0.55 17.56 -1.98
N PRO A 190 0.71 17.55 -3.31
CA PRO A 190 -0.39 17.22 -4.22
C PRO A 190 -0.90 15.78 -4.08
N ILE A 191 -0.03 14.82 -3.72
CA ILE A 191 -0.44 13.43 -3.48
C ILE A 191 -1.26 13.33 -2.18
N ALA A 192 -0.85 14.04 -1.12
CA ALA A 192 -1.63 14.11 0.11
C ALA A 192 -3.02 14.72 -0.16
N MET A 193 -3.05 15.84 -0.90
CA MET A 193 -4.31 16.47 -1.25
C MET A 193 -5.20 15.60 -2.16
N LEU A 194 -4.61 14.85 -3.10
CA LEU A 194 -5.33 13.86 -3.91
C LEU A 194 -5.98 12.79 -3.03
N LEU A 195 -5.26 12.24 -2.06
CA LEU A 195 -5.79 11.26 -1.11
C LEU A 195 -6.89 11.84 -0.22
N THR A 196 -6.71 13.06 0.28
CA THR A 196 -7.71 13.76 1.10
C THR A 196 -8.98 14.03 0.30
N TRP A 197 -8.84 14.55 -0.92
CA TRP A 197 -9.96 14.76 -1.84
C TRP A 197 -10.69 13.45 -2.11
N SER A 198 -9.95 12.38 -2.38
CA SER A 198 -10.50 11.05 -2.68
C SER A 198 -11.25 10.46 -1.48
N ALA A 199 -10.71 10.59 -0.27
CA ALA A 199 -11.35 10.11 0.94
C ALA A 199 -12.74 10.70 1.14
N LEU A 200 -12.91 12.00 0.86
CA LEU A 200 -14.19 12.69 1.05
C LEU A 200 -15.12 12.58 -0.15
N ASN A 201 -14.61 12.74 -1.38
CA ASN A 201 -15.44 12.79 -2.58
C ASN A 201 -15.73 11.43 -3.19
N ILE A 202 -14.85 10.44 -3.04
CA ILE A 202 -15.11 9.08 -3.53
C ILE A 202 -15.85 8.30 -2.44
N LEU A 203 -15.29 8.18 -1.24
CA LEU A 203 -15.93 7.35 -0.20
C LEU A 203 -17.18 8.01 0.42
N GLY A 204 -17.39 9.31 0.22
CA GLY A 204 -18.64 10.01 0.53
C GLY A 204 -19.68 9.98 -0.61
N SER A 205 -19.40 9.29 -1.71
CA SER A 205 -20.35 9.10 -2.82
C SER A 205 -21.49 8.17 -2.43
N ASN A 206 -22.56 8.15 -3.23
CA ASN A 206 -23.63 7.16 -3.07
C ASN A 206 -23.21 5.77 -3.63
N GLU A 207 -24.02 4.75 -3.34
CA GLU A 207 -23.74 3.36 -3.75
C GLU A 207 -23.70 3.18 -5.28
N GLU A 208 -24.58 3.86 -6.02
CA GLU A 208 -24.63 3.80 -7.47
C GLU A 208 -23.33 4.33 -8.10
N GLU A 209 -22.85 5.47 -7.64
CA GLU A 209 -21.62 6.07 -8.13
C GLU A 209 -20.39 5.23 -7.79
N ILE A 210 -20.32 4.66 -6.57
CA ILE A 210 -19.24 3.71 -6.24
C ILE A 210 -19.28 2.47 -7.14
N GLU A 211 -20.45 1.97 -7.48
CA GLU A 211 -20.59 0.82 -8.37
C GLU A 211 -20.14 1.14 -9.80
N GLU A 212 -20.45 2.34 -10.31
CA GLU A 212 -19.93 2.80 -11.59
C GLU A 212 -18.39 2.95 -11.58
N LEU A 213 -17.80 3.41 -10.48
CA LEU A 213 -16.34 3.48 -10.33
C LEU A 213 -15.69 2.09 -10.32
N LYS A 214 -16.32 1.09 -9.70
CA LYS A 214 -15.84 -0.30 -9.76
C LYS A 214 -15.93 -0.87 -11.18
N LYS A 215 -17.06 -0.65 -11.87
CA LYS A 215 -17.22 -1.04 -13.28
C LYS A 215 -16.18 -0.37 -14.18
N PHE A 216 -15.81 0.88 -13.90
CA PHE A 216 -14.70 1.54 -14.59
C PHE A 216 -13.35 0.83 -14.35
N GLN A 217 -13.01 0.49 -13.10
CA GLN A 217 -11.81 -0.29 -12.81
C GLN A 217 -11.80 -1.64 -13.54
N GLU A 218 -12.94 -2.33 -13.58
CA GLU A 218 -13.09 -3.61 -14.29
C GLU A 218 -12.90 -3.44 -15.80
N ARG A 219 -13.49 -2.40 -16.38
CA ARG A 219 -13.38 -2.09 -17.81
C ARG A 219 -11.93 -1.86 -18.23
N VAL A 220 -11.21 -0.99 -17.51
CA VAL A 220 -9.80 -0.68 -17.80
C VAL A 220 -8.93 -1.92 -17.60
N TYR A 221 -9.12 -2.65 -16.50
CA TYR A 221 -8.35 -3.87 -16.24
C TYR A 221 -8.56 -4.90 -17.35
N LYS A 222 -9.81 -5.16 -17.75
CA LYS A 222 -10.15 -6.13 -18.79
C LYS A 222 -9.54 -5.75 -20.14
N GLN A 223 -9.64 -4.48 -20.55
CA GLN A 223 -9.03 -4.01 -21.80
C GLN A 223 -7.50 -4.13 -21.77
N ALA A 224 -6.86 -3.76 -20.65
CA ALA A 224 -5.42 -3.95 -20.48
C ALA A 224 -5.02 -5.43 -20.55
N ASP A 225 -5.79 -6.31 -19.89
CA ASP A 225 -5.54 -7.75 -19.91
C ASP A 225 -5.69 -8.35 -21.31
N GLU A 226 -6.70 -7.93 -22.07
CA GLU A 226 -6.90 -8.32 -23.47
C GLU A 226 -5.73 -7.88 -24.36
N ILE A 227 -5.27 -6.64 -24.24
CA ILE A 227 -4.14 -6.11 -25.01
C ILE A 227 -2.84 -6.84 -24.66
N ILE A 228 -2.55 -7.04 -23.36
CA ILE A 228 -1.35 -7.76 -22.90
C ILE A 228 -1.38 -9.21 -23.36
N THR A 229 -2.56 -9.84 -23.37
CA THR A 229 -2.76 -11.19 -23.91
C THR A 229 -2.50 -11.24 -25.41
N GLN A 230 -3.01 -10.27 -26.18
CA GLN A 230 -2.73 -10.15 -27.62
C GLN A 230 -1.24 -9.91 -27.92
N TRP A 231 -0.55 -9.14 -27.07
CA TRP A 231 0.90 -9.01 -27.17
C TRP A 231 1.64 -10.32 -26.90
N GLY A 232 1.03 -11.29 -26.22
CA GLY A 232 1.64 -12.61 -25.97
C GLY A 232 2.89 -12.54 -25.08
N ILE A 233 3.06 -11.45 -24.32
CA ILE A 233 4.27 -11.21 -23.51
C ILE A 233 4.24 -11.92 -22.15
N GLU A 234 3.10 -12.49 -21.76
CA GLU A 234 2.91 -13.20 -20.48
C GLU A 234 2.59 -14.70 -20.65
N HIS A 235 2.37 -15.19 -21.87
CA HIS A 235 1.98 -16.59 -22.13
C HIS A 235 3.12 -17.36 -22.78
N ASN A 236 3.46 -18.53 -22.23
CA ASN A 236 4.42 -19.43 -22.87
C ASN A 236 3.79 -20.25 -24.00
N GLU A 237 4.60 -21.12 -24.63
CA GLU A 237 4.20 -21.95 -25.78
C GLU A 237 3.13 -22.98 -25.41
N LYS A 238 2.97 -23.27 -24.11
CA LYS A 238 1.95 -24.17 -23.56
C LYS A 238 0.65 -23.44 -23.20
N GLY A 239 0.58 -22.12 -23.42
CA GLY A 239 -0.55 -21.30 -23.00
C GLY A 239 -0.57 -20.96 -21.50
N HIS A 240 0.44 -21.38 -20.72
CA HIS A 240 0.51 -21.05 -19.30
C HIS A 240 0.90 -19.58 -19.15
N ARG A 241 0.32 -18.90 -18.17
CA ARG A 241 0.51 -17.46 -17.99
C ARG A 241 1.43 -17.16 -16.80
N ALA A 242 2.42 -16.29 -17.03
CA ALA A 242 3.32 -15.85 -15.98
C ALA A 242 2.55 -15.01 -14.95
N ASN A 243 2.76 -15.29 -13.67
CA ASN A 243 2.27 -14.44 -12.58
C ASN A 243 3.40 -13.68 -11.87
N ALA A 244 4.67 -14.03 -12.10
CA ALA A 244 5.83 -13.28 -11.64
C ALA A 244 7.06 -13.49 -12.52
N TYR A 245 7.84 -12.43 -12.70
CA TYR A 245 9.18 -12.46 -13.29
C TYR A 245 10.20 -11.98 -12.25
N LEU A 246 11.30 -12.69 -12.06
CA LEU A 246 12.36 -12.31 -11.13
C LEU A 246 13.62 -11.93 -11.91
N TYR A 247 14.12 -10.74 -11.62
CA TYR A 247 15.30 -10.17 -12.25
C TYR A 247 16.41 -10.01 -11.21
N CYS A 248 17.65 -10.05 -11.68
CA CYS A 248 18.83 -9.74 -10.89
C CYS A 248 19.76 -8.81 -11.66
N ASN A 249 20.59 -8.05 -10.95
CA ASN A 249 21.71 -7.35 -11.56
C ASN A 249 22.82 -8.33 -11.88
N GLU A 250 23.63 -8.03 -12.89
CA GLU A 250 24.83 -8.80 -13.23
C GLU A 250 26.00 -7.83 -13.42
N THR A 251 27.19 -8.19 -12.93
CA THR A 251 28.41 -7.37 -13.06
C THR A 251 29.58 -8.23 -13.49
N THR A 252 30.61 -7.62 -14.06
CA THR A 252 31.90 -8.28 -14.27
C THR A 252 32.72 -8.28 -12.98
N CYS A 253 33.23 -9.44 -12.57
CA CYS A 253 34.17 -9.56 -11.46
C CYS A 253 35.51 -8.93 -11.86
N PRO A 254 36.04 -7.96 -11.09
CA PRO A 254 37.29 -7.28 -11.45
C PRO A 254 38.52 -8.18 -11.32
N GLU A 255 38.44 -9.26 -10.54
CA GLU A 255 39.58 -10.16 -10.28
C GLU A 255 39.79 -11.18 -11.40
N CYS A 256 38.70 -11.73 -11.96
CA CYS A 256 38.78 -12.82 -12.94
C CYS A 256 38.02 -12.57 -14.25
N GLY A 257 37.32 -11.44 -14.38
CA GLY A 257 36.60 -11.06 -15.59
C GLY A 257 35.26 -11.79 -15.82
N TYR A 258 34.87 -12.71 -14.93
CA TYR A 258 33.59 -13.42 -15.06
C TYR A 258 32.39 -12.50 -14.85
N LYS A 259 31.33 -12.69 -15.65
CA LYS A 259 30.01 -12.10 -15.40
C LYS A 259 29.31 -12.84 -14.27
N VAL A 260 29.03 -12.15 -13.17
CA VAL A 260 28.44 -12.72 -11.96
C VAL A 260 27.05 -12.11 -11.70
N PRO A 261 25.98 -12.92 -11.75
CA PRO A 261 24.66 -12.53 -11.27
C PRO A 261 24.70 -12.16 -9.79
N LEU A 262 23.99 -11.11 -9.39
CA LEU A 262 24.00 -10.53 -8.05
C LEU A 262 22.69 -10.82 -7.32
N ALA A 263 22.78 -11.55 -6.22
CA ALA A 263 21.66 -11.71 -5.29
C ALA A 263 22.20 -11.91 -3.86
N PRO A 264 21.47 -11.44 -2.82
CA PRO A 264 21.82 -11.74 -1.42
C PRO A 264 21.53 -13.21 -1.06
N SER A 265 20.58 -13.83 -1.74
CA SER A 265 20.23 -15.25 -1.61
C SER A 265 19.67 -15.76 -2.93
N TRP A 266 19.91 -17.04 -3.22
CA TRP A 266 19.36 -17.78 -4.34
C TRP A 266 18.15 -18.66 -3.96
N VAL A 267 17.64 -18.54 -2.72
CA VAL A 267 16.36 -19.14 -2.33
C VAL A 267 15.22 -18.35 -2.95
N ILE A 268 14.44 -19.00 -3.82
CA ILE A 268 13.26 -18.40 -4.48
C ILE A 268 12.01 -18.66 -3.64
N GLY A 269 11.87 -19.83 -3.03
CA GLY A 269 10.67 -20.16 -2.25
C GLY A 269 10.93 -21.20 -1.20
N LYS A 270 10.72 -20.87 0.08
CA LYS A 270 10.85 -21.84 1.18
C LYS A 270 9.69 -22.82 1.25
N GLY A 271 8.50 -22.40 0.80
CA GLY A 271 7.30 -23.25 0.82
C GLY A 271 7.34 -24.29 -0.29
N THR A 272 7.75 -23.86 -1.48
CA THR A 272 7.93 -24.72 -2.67
C THR A 272 9.31 -25.38 -2.75
N LYS A 273 10.19 -25.12 -1.77
CA LYS A 273 11.60 -25.53 -1.77
C LYS A 273 12.28 -25.24 -3.11
N THR A 274 12.13 -24.02 -3.60
CA THR A 274 12.64 -23.59 -4.91
C THR A 274 13.92 -22.77 -4.74
N VAL A 275 14.97 -23.13 -5.49
CA VAL A 275 16.28 -22.45 -5.51
C VAL A 275 16.75 -22.15 -6.93
N ALA A 276 17.57 -21.12 -7.06
CA ALA A 276 18.41 -20.89 -8.23
C ALA A 276 19.80 -21.50 -8.01
N ILE A 277 20.36 -22.13 -9.02
CA ILE A 277 21.68 -22.78 -9.00
C ILE A 277 22.53 -22.15 -10.09
N LEU A 278 23.65 -21.52 -9.71
CA LEU A 278 24.62 -20.99 -10.64
C LEU A 278 25.52 -22.13 -11.16
N LYS A 279 25.62 -22.26 -12.48
CA LYS A 279 26.55 -23.17 -13.16
C LYS A 279 27.50 -22.38 -14.04
N ASP A 280 28.80 -22.65 -13.92
CA ASP A 280 29.79 -22.07 -14.84
C ASP A 280 29.41 -22.51 -16.27
N ASN A 281 29.28 -21.54 -17.18
CA ASN A 281 28.89 -21.79 -18.56
C ASN A 281 30.09 -21.98 -19.51
N GLY A 282 31.33 -21.92 -19.00
CA GLY A 282 32.56 -22.06 -19.80
C GLY A 282 32.87 -20.85 -20.69
N HIS A 283 32.07 -19.78 -20.60
CA HIS A 283 32.15 -18.59 -21.45
C HIS A 283 32.30 -17.31 -20.62
N GLY A 284 32.96 -17.41 -19.47
CA GLY A 284 33.22 -16.25 -18.60
C GLY A 284 31.97 -15.75 -17.89
N GLY A 285 31.07 -16.64 -17.49
CA GLY A 285 29.86 -16.30 -16.72
C GLY A 285 29.16 -17.51 -16.13
N PHE A 286 27.90 -17.31 -15.72
CA PHE A 286 27.08 -18.37 -15.12
C PHE A 286 25.72 -18.50 -15.81
N ASP A 287 25.30 -19.74 -16.03
CA ASP A 287 23.90 -20.08 -16.27
C ASP A 287 23.17 -20.25 -14.94
N ILE A 288 21.86 -19.95 -14.94
CA ILE A 288 21.02 -20.01 -13.74
C ILE A 288 19.95 -21.06 -13.97
N GLU A 289 20.07 -22.18 -13.27
CA GLU A 289 19.06 -23.23 -13.26
C GLU A 289 18.08 -23.04 -12.11
N ILE A 290 16.79 -23.27 -12.36
CA ILE A 290 15.76 -23.22 -11.33
C ILE A 290 15.34 -24.62 -10.96
N LYS A 291 15.50 -24.97 -9.68
CA LYS A 291 15.14 -26.28 -9.13
C LYS A 291 14.05 -26.14 -8.09
N MET A 292 12.88 -26.71 -8.36
CA MET A 292 11.82 -26.90 -7.37
C MET A 292 12.05 -28.19 -6.57
N ASN A 293 11.46 -28.29 -5.37
CA ASN A 293 11.61 -29.44 -4.47
C ASN A 293 13.08 -29.77 -4.16
N ALA A 294 13.89 -28.73 -3.96
CA ALA A 294 15.29 -28.84 -3.58
C ALA A 294 15.46 -29.58 -2.25
N THR A 295 16.60 -30.25 -2.08
CA THR A 295 16.95 -30.90 -0.81
C THR A 295 17.29 -29.85 0.25
N ASP A 296 17.28 -30.23 1.52
CA ASP A 296 17.61 -29.30 2.61
C ASP A 296 19.06 -28.79 2.51
N GLU A 297 19.97 -29.61 1.96
CA GLU A 297 21.35 -29.20 1.65
C GLU A 297 21.41 -28.14 0.54
N GLU A 298 20.62 -28.30 -0.52
CA GLU A 298 20.53 -27.34 -1.61
C GLU A 298 19.91 -26.01 -1.16
N MET A 299 18.87 -26.07 -0.34
CA MET A 299 18.26 -24.90 0.29
C MET A 299 19.29 -24.12 1.12
N LYS A 300 20.04 -24.82 1.98
CA LYS A 300 21.09 -24.21 2.81
C LYS A 300 22.22 -23.61 1.98
N LYS A 301 22.60 -24.25 0.87
CA LYS A 301 23.60 -23.69 -0.06
C LYS A 301 23.08 -22.41 -0.72
N ALA A 302 21.82 -22.37 -1.11
CA ALA A 302 21.19 -21.24 -1.78
C ALA A 302 20.93 -20.04 -0.84
N GLU A 303 20.96 -20.21 0.49
CA GLU A 303 20.88 -19.09 1.43
C GLU A 303 22.02 -18.09 1.22
N LYS A 304 23.20 -18.58 0.79
CA LYS A 304 24.34 -17.73 0.44
C LYS A 304 24.26 -17.33 -1.03
N GLY A 305 23.93 -16.06 -1.26
CA GLY A 305 24.00 -15.44 -2.57
C GLY A 305 25.44 -15.08 -2.99
N THR A 306 25.53 -14.29 -4.06
CA THR A 306 26.78 -13.69 -4.55
C THR A 306 27.03 -12.30 -3.98
N VAL A 307 26.07 -11.74 -3.23
CA VAL A 307 26.24 -10.49 -2.48
C VAL A 307 26.15 -10.79 -0.99
N ILE A 308 27.27 -10.64 -0.27
CA ILE A 308 27.37 -10.89 1.17
C ILE A 308 28.03 -9.67 1.80
N ASP A 309 27.42 -9.11 2.85
CA ASP A 309 27.94 -7.95 3.59
C ASP A 309 28.39 -6.78 2.69
N SER A 310 27.58 -6.45 1.68
CA SER A 310 27.86 -5.41 0.66
C SER A 310 29.14 -5.65 -0.16
N LYS A 311 29.52 -6.91 -0.35
CA LYS A 311 30.59 -7.35 -1.24
C LYS A 311 30.04 -8.36 -2.26
N LEU A 312 30.56 -8.31 -3.48
CA LEU A 312 30.51 -9.43 -4.41
C LEU A 312 31.42 -10.54 -3.89
N VAL A 313 30.90 -11.76 -3.79
CA VAL A 313 31.68 -12.98 -3.58
C VAL A 313 31.59 -13.80 -4.87
N CYS A 314 32.69 -13.85 -5.62
CA CYS A 314 32.70 -14.49 -6.95
C CYS A 314 32.69 -16.02 -6.81
N PRO A 315 31.70 -16.75 -7.39
CA PRO A 315 31.70 -18.21 -7.32
C PRO A 315 32.82 -18.89 -8.12
N HIS A 316 33.43 -18.19 -9.07
CA HIS A 316 34.50 -18.73 -9.93
C HIS A 316 35.87 -18.66 -9.24
N CYS A 317 36.30 -17.46 -8.83
CA CYS A 317 37.63 -17.27 -8.22
C CYS A 317 37.62 -17.23 -6.68
N GLY A 318 36.45 -17.18 -6.04
CA GLY A 318 36.31 -17.12 -4.58
C GLY A 318 36.66 -15.75 -3.96
N MET A 319 37.11 -14.78 -4.74
CA MET A 319 37.50 -13.47 -4.25
C MET A 319 36.30 -12.61 -3.84
N GLU A 320 36.51 -11.79 -2.82
CA GLU A 320 35.55 -10.80 -2.35
C GLU A 320 35.91 -9.40 -2.86
N THR A 321 34.95 -8.69 -3.44
CA THR A 321 35.12 -7.31 -3.87
C THR A 321 34.01 -6.43 -3.30
N PRO A 322 34.30 -5.35 -2.56
CA PRO A 322 33.28 -4.41 -2.11
C PRO A 322 32.43 -3.85 -3.27
N ILE A 323 31.11 -3.73 -3.08
CA ILE A 323 30.22 -3.14 -4.09
C ILE A 323 30.62 -1.70 -4.42
N THR A 324 31.12 -0.94 -3.44
CA THR A 324 31.65 0.42 -3.65
C THR A 324 32.82 0.44 -4.64
N ALA A 325 33.71 -0.57 -4.58
CA ALA A 325 34.82 -0.70 -5.52
C ALA A 325 34.33 -1.09 -6.93
N ILE A 326 33.33 -1.97 -7.02
CA ILE A 326 32.67 -2.32 -8.30
C ILE A 326 32.03 -1.08 -8.94
N ARG A 327 31.36 -0.25 -8.15
CA ARG A 327 30.81 1.05 -8.58
C ARG A 327 31.87 2.10 -8.88
N LYS A 328 33.14 1.84 -8.54
CA LYS A 328 34.28 2.76 -8.66
C LYS A 328 34.12 4.03 -7.82
N ASP A 329 33.47 3.93 -6.67
CA ASP A 329 33.31 5.03 -5.72
C ASP A 329 34.67 5.42 -5.12
N ARG A 330 34.93 6.71 -4.96
CA ARG A 330 36.20 7.24 -4.43
C ARG A 330 35.92 8.25 -3.34
N LYS A 331 36.67 8.17 -2.23
CA LYS A 331 36.67 9.21 -1.21
C LYS A 331 37.83 10.17 -1.48
N LEU A 332 37.51 11.44 -1.64
CA LEU A 332 38.49 12.53 -1.80
C LEU A 332 39.13 12.87 -0.45
N GLU A 333 40.22 13.65 -0.49
CA GLU A 333 40.99 14.05 0.71
C GLU A 333 40.14 14.85 1.72
N ASP A 334 39.17 15.62 1.23
CA ASP A 334 38.24 16.42 2.03
C ASP A 334 37.09 15.58 2.65
N GLY A 335 37.03 14.28 2.34
CA GLY A 335 36.01 13.36 2.79
C GLY A 335 34.81 13.19 1.87
N THR A 336 34.71 13.99 0.79
CA THR A 336 33.63 13.91 -0.21
C THR A 336 33.70 12.57 -0.96
N ILE A 337 32.55 11.94 -1.20
CA ILE A 337 32.48 10.71 -2.01
C ILE A 337 32.11 11.07 -3.44
N VAL A 338 32.94 10.66 -4.39
CA VAL A 338 32.65 10.70 -5.83
C VAL A 338 32.15 9.32 -6.24
N TYR A 339 30.89 9.25 -6.67
CA TYR A 339 30.29 8.01 -7.16
C TYR A 339 30.72 7.72 -8.60
N GLY A 340 31.17 6.49 -8.86
CA GLY A 340 31.85 6.14 -10.13
C GLY A 340 30.95 5.55 -11.22
N LEU A 341 29.65 5.40 -10.95
CA LEU A 341 28.69 4.89 -11.93
C LEU A 341 28.37 5.95 -13.00
N ARG A 342 28.14 5.49 -14.23
CA ARG A 342 27.58 6.33 -15.29
C ARG A 342 26.17 6.75 -14.89
N LYS A 343 25.89 8.05 -14.96
CA LYS A 343 24.53 8.58 -14.87
C LYS A 343 23.78 8.27 -16.17
N TRP A 344 22.64 7.62 -16.07
CA TRP A 344 21.81 7.30 -17.24
C TRP A 344 21.24 8.58 -17.87
N GLU A 345 20.94 8.51 -19.16
CA GLU A 345 20.36 9.60 -19.92
C GLU A 345 18.84 9.48 -20.01
N LYS A 346 18.16 10.59 -20.30
CA LYS A 346 16.68 10.69 -20.28
C LYS A 346 15.96 9.63 -21.11
N HIS A 347 16.51 9.25 -22.25
CA HIS A 347 15.88 8.33 -23.20
C HIS A 347 16.17 6.85 -22.87
N GLU A 348 16.96 6.58 -21.83
CA GLU A 348 17.41 5.24 -21.48
C GLU A 348 16.46 4.60 -20.45
N PHE A 349 16.08 3.36 -20.70
CA PHE A 349 15.29 2.52 -19.80
C PHE A 349 15.86 1.08 -19.69
N ILE A 350 17.03 0.84 -20.28
CA ILE A 350 17.85 -0.37 -20.14
C ILE A 350 19.33 0.04 -19.98
N PRO A 351 20.16 -0.76 -19.29
CA PRO A 351 21.59 -0.46 -19.16
C PRO A 351 22.29 -0.50 -20.52
N ARG A 352 23.34 0.32 -20.68
CA ARG A 352 24.26 0.20 -21.81
C ARG A 352 25.14 -1.04 -21.64
N PRO A 353 25.66 -1.64 -22.73
CA PRO A 353 26.52 -2.81 -22.64
C PRO A 353 27.77 -2.64 -21.76
N ASP A 354 28.26 -1.41 -21.61
CA ASP A 354 29.44 -1.04 -20.81
C ASP A 354 29.10 -0.59 -19.37
N ASP A 355 27.82 -0.54 -19.00
CA ASP A 355 27.42 -0.23 -17.63
C ASP A 355 27.84 -1.34 -16.67
N VAL A 356 28.26 -0.92 -15.46
CA VAL A 356 28.72 -1.81 -14.38
C VAL A 356 27.67 -2.86 -14.02
N PHE A 357 26.40 -2.43 -13.95
CA PHE A 357 25.29 -3.32 -13.65
C PHE A 357 24.42 -3.52 -14.88
N GLN A 358 24.38 -4.75 -15.36
CA GLN A 358 23.39 -5.24 -16.32
C GLN A 358 22.14 -5.72 -15.56
N GLU A 359 21.04 -5.97 -16.27
CA GLU A 359 19.80 -6.53 -15.73
C GLU A 359 19.47 -7.84 -16.44
N ARG A 360 19.21 -8.90 -15.68
CA ARG A 360 19.00 -10.26 -16.19
C ARG A 360 17.74 -10.88 -15.59
N LEU A 361 16.80 -11.29 -16.45
CA LEU A 361 15.70 -12.18 -16.08
C LEU A 361 16.31 -13.55 -15.73
N TYR A 362 16.02 -14.07 -14.54
CA TYR A 362 16.60 -15.35 -14.10
C TYR A 362 15.57 -16.39 -13.68
N CYS A 363 14.34 -15.99 -13.38
CA CYS A 363 13.27 -16.91 -13.02
C CYS A 363 11.90 -16.37 -13.44
N ILE A 364 11.05 -17.28 -13.90
CA ILE A 364 9.65 -17.00 -14.22
C ILE A 364 8.79 -17.96 -13.40
N ARG A 365 7.73 -17.45 -12.78
CA ARG A 365 6.68 -18.29 -12.20
C ARG A 365 5.46 -18.30 -13.10
N TYR A 366 5.21 -19.45 -13.70
CA TYR A 366 4.04 -19.72 -14.52
C TYR A 366 2.91 -20.31 -13.68
N GLU A 367 1.68 -20.06 -14.13
CA GLU A 367 0.46 -20.68 -13.64
C GLU A 367 -0.19 -21.41 -14.82
N ASP A 368 -0.48 -22.71 -14.65
CA ASP A 368 -1.19 -23.50 -15.66
C ASP A 368 -2.70 -23.24 -15.63
N GLU A 369 -3.44 -23.85 -16.56
CA GLU A 369 -4.91 -23.69 -16.67
C GLU A 369 -5.68 -24.15 -15.42
N ASN A 370 -5.06 -24.99 -14.57
CA ASN A 370 -5.64 -25.50 -13.34
C ASN A 370 -5.26 -24.66 -12.11
N GLY A 371 -4.49 -23.57 -12.29
CA GLY A 371 -4.00 -22.73 -11.21
C GLY A 371 -2.75 -23.28 -10.49
N ASN A 372 -2.13 -24.35 -11.01
CA ASN A 372 -0.88 -24.86 -10.43
C ASN A 372 0.29 -23.97 -10.83
N ARG A 373 1.11 -23.63 -9.84
CA ARG A 373 2.25 -22.75 -10.03
C ARG A 373 3.55 -23.53 -10.09
N TYR A 374 4.42 -23.16 -11.01
CA TYR A 374 5.77 -23.70 -11.11
C TYR A 374 6.78 -22.62 -11.49
N TYR A 375 8.03 -22.82 -11.08
CA TYR A 375 9.13 -21.91 -11.35
C TYR A 375 10.05 -22.53 -12.40
N THR A 376 10.54 -21.70 -13.32
CA THR A 376 11.49 -22.12 -14.36
C THR A 376 12.53 -21.05 -14.63
N ALA A 377 13.69 -21.46 -15.15
CA ALA A 377 14.60 -20.56 -15.82
C ALA A 377 13.97 -20.07 -17.13
N PRO A 378 14.29 -18.85 -17.60
CA PRO A 378 13.84 -18.37 -18.90
C PRO A 378 14.37 -19.24 -20.03
N THR A 379 13.50 -19.58 -20.98
CA THR A 379 13.85 -20.23 -22.24
C THR A 379 14.24 -19.19 -23.30
N GLU A 380 14.75 -19.62 -24.45
CA GLU A 380 15.01 -18.72 -25.59
C GLU A 380 13.74 -17.98 -26.03
N GLU A 381 12.58 -18.64 -26.02
CA GLU A 381 11.30 -18.01 -26.36
C GLU A 381 10.88 -16.98 -25.31
N ASP A 382 11.18 -17.19 -24.02
CA ASP A 382 10.97 -16.18 -22.98
C ASP A 382 11.85 -14.95 -23.20
N LEU A 383 13.10 -15.13 -23.64
CA LEU A 383 13.98 -14.02 -23.98
C LEU A 383 13.48 -13.26 -25.22
N LYS A 384 12.95 -13.95 -26.23
CA LYS A 384 12.25 -13.30 -27.36
C LYS A 384 11.03 -12.49 -26.92
N ARG A 385 10.29 -12.95 -25.89
CA ARG A 385 9.20 -12.14 -25.29
C ARG A 385 9.73 -10.89 -24.61
N GLU A 386 10.87 -10.95 -23.92
CA GLU A 386 11.49 -9.76 -23.32
C GLU A 386 11.95 -8.75 -24.40
N GLU A 387 12.50 -9.23 -25.52
CA GLU A 387 12.82 -8.38 -26.68
C GLU A 387 11.57 -7.75 -27.29
N LYS A 388 10.46 -8.50 -27.36
CA LYS A 388 9.16 -7.99 -27.80
C LYS A 388 8.64 -6.90 -26.86
N VAL A 389 8.75 -7.07 -25.54
CA VAL A 389 8.39 -6.04 -24.54
C VAL A 389 9.19 -4.77 -24.78
N ILE A 390 10.51 -4.88 -24.98
CA ILE A 390 11.38 -3.74 -25.28
C ILE A 390 10.94 -3.04 -26.56
N THR A 391 10.61 -3.79 -27.61
CA THR A 391 10.17 -3.25 -28.90
C THR A 391 8.85 -2.49 -28.77
N LEU A 392 7.86 -3.09 -28.11
CA LEU A 392 6.57 -2.45 -27.84
C LEU A 392 6.72 -1.17 -27.01
N LEU A 393 7.60 -1.18 -26.01
CA LEU A 393 7.88 0.01 -25.22
C LEU A 393 8.56 1.09 -26.08
N LYS A 394 9.58 0.75 -26.87
CA LYS A 394 10.30 1.69 -27.75
C LYS A 394 9.35 2.44 -28.69
N GLU A 395 8.40 1.73 -29.30
CA GLU A 395 7.39 2.31 -30.20
C GLU A 395 6.54 3.40 -29.52
N ARG A 396 6.34 3.28 -28.20
CA ARG A 396 5.42 4.12 -27.41
C ARG A 396 6.14 5.13 -26.52
N PHE A 397 7.43 4.93 -26.24
CA PHE A 397 8.15 5.58 -25.14
C PHE A 397 8.08 7.11 -25.21
N ASN A 398 8.40 7.69 -26.37
CA ASN A 398 8.41 9.15 -26.54
C ASN A 398 6.99 9.73 -26.44
N GLU A 399 6.03 9.16 -27.16
CA GLU A 399 4.63 9.61 -27.13
C GLU A 399 4.04 9.49 -25.72
N TRP A 400 4.31 8.40 -25.02
CA TRP A 400 3.85 8.17 -23.66
C TRP A 400 4.52 9.12 -22.66
N GLN A 401 5.79 9.47 -22.83
CA GLN A 401 6.43 10.53 -22.04
C GLN A 401 5.78 11.90 -22.29
N GLU A 402 5.49 12.24 -23.55
CA GLU A 402 4.82 13.50 -23.91
C GLU A 402 3.39 13.56 -23.36
N LYS A 403 2.65 12.45 -23.41
CA LYS A 403 1.29 12.33 -22.85
C LYS A 403 1.28 12.22 -21.32
N GLY A 404 2.42 11.95 -20.69
CA GLY A 404 2.53 11.78 -19.23
C GLY A 404 2.05 10.42 -18.75
N TYR A 405 2.04 9.40 -19.61
CA TYR A 405 1.75 8.01 -19.24
C TYR A 405 2.98 7.30 -18.71
N ILE A 406 4.18 7.81 -19.01
CA ILE A 406 5.45 7.41 -18.42
C ILE A 406 6.19 8.66 -17.93
N PRO A 407 6.88 8.60 -16.78
CA PRO A 407 7.66 9.74 -16.29
C PRO A 407 8.77 10.17 -17.25
N SER A 408 9.07 11.46 -17.26
CA SER A 408 10.22 12.01 -17.99
C SER A 408 11.04 13.02 -17.16
N ASN A 409 10.65 13.23 -15.90
CA ASN A 409 11.31 14.14 -14.98
C ASN A 409 12.57 13.51 -14.38
N ALA A 410 13.61 14.34 -14.22
CA ALA A 410 14.79 13.96 -13.48
C ALA A 410 14.46 13.77 -12.00
N ILE A 411 15.23 12.91 -11.33
CA ILE A 411 15.24 12.76 -9.88
C ILE A 411 16.08 13.91 -9.33
N GLU A 412 15.50 14.71 -8.44
CA GLU A 412 16.22 15.75 -7.73
C GLU A 412 16.95 15.12 -6.53
N GLU A 413 18.23 15.44 -6.35
CA GLU A 413 19.07 14.87 -5.28
C GLU A 413 18.52 15.22 -3.88
N GLY A 414 18.73 14.33 -2.91
CA GLY A 414 18.16 14.46 -1.56
C GLY A 414 18.46 13.25 -0.68
N ASP A 415 17.95 13.27 0.56
CA ASP A 415 18.26 12.26 1.57
C ASP A 415 17.89 10.83 1.17
N LYS A 416 16.74 10.67 0.49
CA LYS A 416 16.22 9.38 0.01
C LYS A 416 16.37 9.24 -1.50
N THR A 417 16.36 10.35 -2.23
CA THR A 417 16.39 10.41 -3.70
C THR A 417 17.79 10.32 -4.30
N ASP A 418 18.84 10.55 -3.51
CA ASP A 418 20.23 10.34 -3.96
C ASP A 418 20.60 8.85 -4.07
N GLU A 419 19.93 7.97 -3.32
CA GLU A 419 20.22 6.53 -3.34
C GLU A 419 20.12 5.89 -4.75
N PRO A 420 19.00 6.03 -5.49
CA PRO A 420 18.92 5.57 -6.90
C PRO A 420 20.05 6.08 -7.81
N ILE A 421 20.45 7.35 -7.63
CA ILE A 421 21.48 7.99 -8.46
C ILE A 421 22.83 7.36 -8.14
N ARG A 422 23.23 7.31 -6.87
CA ARG A 422 24.58 6.86 -6.46
C ARG A 422 24.77 5.33 -6.51
N THR A 423 23.71 4.53 -6.40
CA THR A 423 23.82 3.05 -6.36
C THR A 423 23.52 2.39 -7.69
N ARG A 424 22.82 3.05 -8.60
CA ARG A 424 22.42 2.49 -9.90
C ARG A 424 22.67 3.42 -11.09
N GLY A 425 23.01 4.68 -10.87
CA GLY A 425 23.15 5.67 -11.95
C GLY A 425 21.80 6.16 -12.49
N TRP A 426 20.68 5.81 -11.85
CA TRP A 426 19.35 6.21 -12.29
C TRP A 426 19.08 7.67 -11.94
N THR A 427 18.90 8.51 -12.95
CA THR A 427 18.71 9.96 -12.84
C THR A 427 17.31 10.42 -13.24
N TYR A 428 16.46 9.52 -13.73
CA TYR A 428 15.07 9.82 -14.11
C TYR A 428 14.10 8.81 -13.50
N TRP A 429 12.90 9.27 -13.13
CA TRP A 429 11.92 8.46 -12.40
C TRP A 429 11.46 7.20 -13.14
N HIS A 430 11.43 7.20 -14.47
CA HIS A 430 11.07 6.01 -15.25
C HIS A 430 12.12 4.88 -15.14
N GLN A 431 13.36 5.20 -14.77
CA GLN A 431 14.46 4.22 -14.70
C GLN A 431 14.36 3.29 -13.49
N LEU A 432 13.53 3.63 -12.51
CA LEU A 432 13.16 2.78 -11.36
C LEU A 432 12.23 1.61 -11.75
N PHE A 433 11.84 1.52 -13.02
CA PHE A 433 10.96 0.49 -13.57
C PHE A 433 11.65 -0.21 -14.73
N ASN A 434 11.47 -1.53 -14.85
CA ASN A 434 11.98 -2.27 -16.00
C ASN A 434 11.04 -2.10 -17.22
N PRO A 435 11.45 -2.54 -18.43
CA PRO A 435 10.65 -2.34 -19.64
C PRO A 435 9.23 -2.89 -19.54
N ARG A 436 9.05 -4.06 -18.89
CA ARG A 436 7.74 -4.70 -18.69
C ARG A 436 6.84 -3.87 -17.77
N GLN A 437 7.39 -3.36 -16.67
CA GLN A 437 6.68 -2.50 -15.73
C GLN A 437 6.26 -1.19 -16.41
N LEU A 438 7.16 -0.54 -17.14
CA LEU A 438 6.86 0.67 -17.90
C LEU A 438 5.76 0.44 -18.93
N LEU A 439 5.84 -0.66 -19.68
CA LEU A 439 4.85 -1.00 -20.70
C LEU A 439 3.45 -1.21 -20.11
N VAL A 440 3.35 -1.98 -19.02
CA VAL A 440 2.07 -2.29 -18.36
C VAL A 440 1.48 -1.05 -17.68
N HIS A 441 2.27 -0.30 -16.91
CA HIS A 441 1.79 0.89 -16.22
C HIS A 441 1.41 2.01 -17.18
N GLY A 442 2.20 2.21 -18.24
CA GLY A 442 1.88 3.17 -19.30
C GLY A 442 0.60 2.82 -20.06
N LEU A 443 0.34 1.53 -20.31
CA LEU A 443 -0.92 1.07 -20.90
C LEU A 443 -2.12 1.38 -19.98
N LEU A 444 -1.99 1.14 -18.67
CA LEU A 444 -3.04 1.48 -17.71
C LEU A 444 -3.32 2.98 -17.71
N MET A 445 -2.28 3.82 -17.71
CA MET A 445 -2.41 5.29 -17.80
C MET A 445 -3.10 5.72 -19.10
N GLU A 446 -2.72 5.13 -20.23
CA GLU A 446 -3.34 5.40 -21.53
C GLU A 446 -4.83 5.05 -21.53
N LEU A 447 -5.19 3.88 -21.01
CA LEU A 447 -6.58 3.44 -20.95
C LEU A 447 -7.41 4.27 -19.98
N ILE A 448 -6.85 4.72 -18.86
CA ILE A 448 -7.55 5.67 -17.97
C ILE A 448 -7.87 6.96 -18.73
N ASP A 449 -6.89 7.55 -19.44
CA ASP A 449 -7.10 8.80 -20.16
C ASP A 449 -8.16 8.67 -21.26
N LYS A 450 -8.20 7.52 -21.96
CA LYS A 450 -9.17 7.24 -23.03
C LYS A 450 -10.57 6.91 -22.53
N GLU A 451 -10.68 6.11 -21.46
CA GLU A 451 -11.95 5.50 -21.07
C GLU A 451 -12.68 6.29 -19.97
N ALA A 452 -11.97 7.11 -19.18
CA ALA A 452 -12.59 7.86 -18.10
C ALA A 452 -13.47 8.99 -18.64
N LYS A 453 -14.74 9.00 -18.21
CA LYS A 453 -15.74 10.00 -18.59
C LYS A 453 -15.96 11.05 -17.52
N THR A 454 -15.59 10.72 -16.28
CA THR A 454 -15.76 11.59 -15.12
C THR A 454 -14.44 11.87 -14.41
N LYS A 455 -14.41 12.97 -13.68
CA LYS A 455 -13.31 13.33 -12.77
C LYS A 455 -12.99 12.21 -11.77
N LYS A 456 -14.02 11.58 -11.18
CA LYS A 456 -13.83 10.51 -10.18
C LYS A 456 -13.26 9.24 -10.81
N GLU A 457 -13.65 8.88 -12.04
CA GLU A 457 -13.04 7.76 -12.77
C GLU A 457 -11.54 7.99 -13.00
N LYS A 458 -11.14 9.19 -13.46
CA LYS A 458 -9.71 9.54 -13.62
C LYS A 458 -8.96 9.40 -12.30
N VAL A 459 -9.51 9.93 -11.20
CA VAL A 459 -8.90 9.81 -9.86
C VAL A 459 -8.80 8.34 -9.40
N VAL A 460 -9.87 7.55 -9.54
CA VAL A 460 -9.86 6.13 -9.13
C VAL A 460 -8.85 5.33 -9.93
N GLY A 461 -8.76 5.57 -11.23
CA GLY A 461 -7.75 4.98 -12.12
C GLY A 461 -6.33 5.35 -11.68
N LEU A 462 -6.08 6.64 -11.44
CA LEU A 462 -4.78 7.15 -11.02
C LEU A 462 -4.33 6.54 -9.68
N LEU A 463 -5.23 6.47 -8.69
CA LEU A 463 -4.97 5.77 -7.42
C LEU A 463 -4.69 4.27 -7.63
N GLY A 464 -5.36 3.63 -8.60
CA GLY A 464 -5.09 2.26 -9.01
C GLY A 464 -3.67 2.08 -9.54
N VAL A 465 -3.22 2.97 -10.44
CA VAL A 465 -1.84 3.00 -10.94
C VAL A 465 -0.87 3.23 -9.79
N ASN A 466 -1.07 4.22 -8.92
CA ASN A 466 -0.20 4.48 -7.77
C ASN A 466 -0.03 3.25 -6.86
N ARG A 467 -1.11 2.48 -6.63
CA ARG A 467 -0.99 1.20 -5.93
C ARG A 467 -0.14 0.21 -6.72
N CYS A 468 -0.35 0.08 -8.03
CA CYS A 468 0.47 -0.78 -8.90
C CYS A 468 1.95 -0.39 -8.86
N LEU A 469 2.29 0.91 -8.95
CA LEU A 469 3.67 1.41 -8.87
C LEU A 469 4.34 1.02 -7.55
N ASN A 470 3.63 1.17 -6.43
CA ASN A 470 4.13 0.79 -5.10
C ASN A 470 4.40 -0.72 -4.96
N TRP A 471 3.79 -1.58 -5.77
CA TRP A 471 3.94 -3.03 -5.68
C TRP A 471 4.61 -3.65 -6.91
N ASN A 472 5.04 -2.84 -7.88
CA ASN A 472 5.61 -3.29 -9.14
C ASN A 472 6.60 -2.28 -9.75
N SER A 473 7.73 -2.11 -9.09
CA SER A 473 8.92 -1.41 -9.60
C SER A 473 10.19 -2.27 -9.39
N LYS A 474 11.37 -1.80 -9.84
CA LYS A 474 12.66 -2.45 -9.54
C LYS A 474 13.02 -2.41 -8.05
N LEU A 475 12.30 -1.61 -7.26
CA LEU A 475 12.49 -1.47 -5.82
C LEU A 475 11.65 -2.48 -5.02
N CYS A 476 10.83 -3.30 -5.69
CA CYS A 476 9.99 -4.32 -5.05
C CYS A 476 10.76 -5.62 -4.83
N ARG A 477 10.88 -6.01 -3.55
CA ARG A 477 11.58 -7.24 -3.16
C ARG A 477 10.67 -8.47 -3.31
N TRP A 478 11.26 -9.58 -3.74
CA TRP A 478 10.61 -10.88 -3.64
C TRP A 478 10.67 -11.42 -2.20
N ASN A 479 9.52 -11.64 -1.56
CA ASN A 479 9.46 -12.40 -0.31
C ASN A 479 9.43 -13.90 -0.65
N ASN A 480 10.34 -14.68 -0.07
CA ASN A 480 10.51 -16.11 -0.29
C ASN A 480 10.06 -16.96 0.90
N ASP A 481 9.41 -16.38 1.92
CA ASP A 481 8.92 -17.10 3.08
C ASP A 481 7.83 -18.12 2.70
N ALA A 482 7.73 -19.20 3.46
CA ALA A 482 6.86 -20.34 3.14
C ALA A 482 5.38 -19.97 2.95
N SER A 483 4.92 -18.88 3.59
CA SER A 483 3.55 -18.38 3.48
C SER A 483 3.38 -17.20 2.52
N ASN A 484 4.47 -16.67 1.96
CA ASN A 484 4.49 -15.36 1.30
C ASN A 484 5.42 -15.30 0.08
N GLU A 485 5.44 -16.34 -0.77
CA GLU A 485 6.13 -16.34 -2.07
C GLU A 485 5.51 -15.33 -3.07
N LYS A 486 5.76 -14.04 -2.85
CA LYS A 486 5.18 -12.89 -3.56
C LYS A 486 6.03 -11.64 -3.42
N GLY A 487 5.83 -10.67 -4.32
CA GLY A 487 6.48 -9.36 -4.23
C GLY A 487 5.96 -8.49 -3.08
N THR A 488 6.85 -7.71 -2.46
CA THR A 488 6.55 -6.70 -1.43
C THR A 488 6.54 -5.29 -2.01
N ASP A 489 6.02 -4.33 -1.25
CA ASP A 489 5.95 -2.93 -1.66
C ASP A 489 7.31 -2.20 -1.59
N VAL A 490 7.40 -1.07 -2.31
CA VAL A 490 8.57 -0.18 -2.35
C VAL A 490 8.87 0.39 -0.97
N PHE A 491 7.85 0.86 -0.26
CA PHE A 491 8.01 1.66 0.96
C PHE A 491 7.93 0.85 2.26
N SER A 492 8.27 -0.44 2.22
CA SER A 492 8.24 -1.32 3.40
C SER A 492 9.07 -0.83 4.59
N ASN A 493 10.08 0.01 4.34
CA ASN A 493 10.90 0.73 5.32
C ASN A 493 10.99 2.25 5.02
N GLN A 494 10.05 2.82 4.26
CA GLN A 494 9.99 4.26 3.91
C GLN A 494 11.27 4.77 3.20
N ALA A 495 11.82 3.99 2.26
CA ALA A 495 13.00 4.35 1.47
C ALA A 495 12.91 3.82 0.03
N LEU A 496 13.75 4.35 -0.86
CA LEU A 496 13.88 3.93 -2.27
C LEU A 496 15.03 2.92 -2.43
N ASN A 497 14.91 1.77 -1.76
CA ASN A 497 16.01 0.78 -1.70
C ASN A 497 16.31 0.18 -3.08
N THR A 498 17.51 0.40 -3.60
CA THR A 498 17.96 -0.22 -4.86
C THR A 498 18.41 -1.66 -4.65
N LEU A 499 17.58 -2.62 -5.04
CA LEU A 499 17.79 -4.04 -4.84
C LEU A 499 18.74 -4.63 -5.90
N PHE A 500 19.46 -5.71 -5.56
CA PHE A 500 20.23 -6.50 -6.53
C PHE A 500 19.35 -7.52 -7.26
N ASN A 501 18.25 -7.94 -6.65
CA ASN A 501 17.24 -8.76 -7.29
C ASN A 501 15.85 -8.29 -6.87
N TYR A 502 14.91 -8.33 -7.81
CA TYR A 502 13.58 -7.76 -7.63
C TYR A 502 12.54 -8.58 -8.40
N ASN A 503 11.28 -8.40 -8.01
CA ASN A 503 10.16 -9.02 -8.70
C ASN A 503 9.47 -8.03 -9.65
N THR A 504 8.92 -8.55 -10.74
CA THR A 504 7.93 -7.88 -11.58
C THR A 504 6.64 -8.66 -11.52
N ARG A 505 5.56 -7.97 -11.13
CA ARG A 505 4.19 -8.48 -11.19
C ARG A 505 3.68 -8.36 -12.63
N THR A 506 2.97 -9.39 -13.05
CA THR A 506 2.20 -9.43 -14.30
C THR A 506 0.79 -8.91 -14.07
N MET A 507 0.01 -8.78 -15.15
CA MET A 507 -1.35 -8.27 -15.06
C MET A 507 -2.22 -9.05 -14.04
N ILE A 508 -2.19 -10.38 -14.07
CA ILE A 508 -2.91 -11.24 -13.10
C ILE A 508 -2.50 -10.92 -11.65
N SER A 509 -1.20 -10.75 -11.39
CA SER A 509 -0.70 -10.45 -10.05
C SER A 509 -1.00 -9.00 -9.61
N LEU A 510 -1.29 -8.11 -10.55
CA LEU A 510 -1.74 -6.76 -10.28
C LEU A 510 -3.23 -6.66 -9.96
N TYR A 511 -4.04 -7.69 -10.24
CA TYR A 511 -5.48 -7.73 -9.92
C TYR A 511 -5.77 -7.23 -8.50
N THR A 512 -5.14 -7.85 -7.50
CA THR A 512 -5.35 -7.51 -6.07
C THR A 512 -4.82 -6.12 -5.67
N THR A 513 -3.97 -5.53 -6.50
CA THR A 513 -3.42 -4.19 -6.28
C THR A 513 -4.30 -3.13 -6.92
N TRP A 514 -4.76 -3.39 -8.15
CA TRP A 514 -5.64 -2.55 -8.96
C TRP A 514 -7.04 -2.44 -8.37
N PHE A 515 -7.65 -3.56 -8.01
CA PHE A 515 -8.97 -3.60 -7.38
C PHE A 515 -8.84 -3.39 -5.87
N TYR A 516 -9.07 -2.16 -5.42
CA TYR A 516 -9.07 -1.81 -4.01
C TYR A 516 -10.48 -1.50 -3.51
N ASN A 517 -10.67 -1.68 -2.20
CA ASN A 517 -11.99 -1.54 -1.60
C ASN A 517 -12.47 -0.07 -1.61
N LEU A 518 -13.51 0.19 -2.39
CA LEU A 518 -14.30 1.41 -2.37
C LEU A 518 -15.55 1.17 -1.51
N SER A 519 -15.52 1.63 -0.26
CA SER A 519 -16.66 1.56 0.66
C SER A 519 -17.37 2.90 0.74
N VAL A 520 -18.70 2.87 0.79
CA VAL A 520 -19.55 4.06 0.97
C VAL A 520 -19.64 4.40 2.45
N TYR A 521 -19.55 5.69 2.76
CA TYR A 521 -19.80 6.23 4.09
C TYR A 521 -20.76 7.41 3.98
N SER A 522 -21.82 7.38 4.80
CA SER A 522 -22.76 8.48 4.90
C SER A 522 -22.04 9.73 5.45
N MET A 523 -22.05 10.79 4.64
CA MET A 523 -21.54 12.11 5.01
C MET A 523 -22.65 13.13 4.77
N TYR A 524 -23.08 13.80 5.84
CA TYR A 524 -24.10 14.86 5.79
C TYR A 524 -23.49 16.26 5.94
N SER A 525 -22.16 16.35 5.82
CA SER A 525 -21.39 17.56 6.02
C SER A 525 -21.30 18.40 4.75
N LYS A 526 -21.22 19.73 4.93
CA LYS A 526 -20.77 20.61 3.86
C LYS A 526 -19.24 20.59 3.85
N ILE A 527 -18.66 20.09 2.77
CA ILE A 527 -17.26 20.33 2.45
C ILE A 527 -17.14 21.81 2.09
N ILE A 528 -16.41 22.57 2.90
CA ILE A 528 -16.25 24.02 2.69
C ILE A 528 -15.24 24.27 1.58
N SER A 529 -14.05 23.65 1.65
CA SER A 529 -13.01 23.78 0.64
C SER A 529 -11.93 22.71 0.79
N PHE A 530 -11.29 22.38 -0.35
CA PHE A 530 -10.00 21.71 -0.42
C PHE A 530 -8.98 22.67 -1.04
N LYS A 531 -7.88 22.96 -0.34
CA LYS A 531 -6.83 23.83 -0.89
C LYS A 531 -5.48 23.10 -0.92
N LEU A 532 -4.90 22.97 -2.10
CA LEU A 532 -3.48 22.63 -2.23
C LEU A 532 -2.66 23.90 -1.97
N ASN A 533 -2.20 24.11 -0.74
CA ASN A 533 -1.57 25.36 -0.34
C ASN A 533 -0.65 25.18 0.89
N ASP A 534 0.29 26.11 1.01
CA ASP A 534 1.13 26.29 2.19
C ASP A 534 0.27 26.66 3.41
N ALA A 535 0.48 25.97 4.53
CA ALA A 535 -0.24 26.20 5.78
C ALA A 535 -0.12 27.66 6.29
N ARG A 536 0.97 28.37 5.97
CA ARG A 536 1.19 29.78 6.33
C ARG A 536 0.29 30.76 5.59
N LYS A 537 -0.31 30.31 4.47
CA LYS A 537 -1.21 31.11 3.61
C LYS A 537 -2.68 30.77 3.83
N VAL A 538 -2.98 29.97 4.85
CA VAL A 538 -4.36 29.59 5.17
C VAL A 538 -5.08 30.78 5.81
N ASP A 539 -6.15 31.20 5.16
CA ASP A 539 -7.00 32.35 5.53
C ASP A 539 -8.41 31.94 6.00
N GLU A 540 -8.72 30.64 5.95
CA GLU A 540 -10.04 30.11 6.32
C GLU A 540 -10.30 30.20 7.83
N GLN A 541 -11.50 30.59 8.22
CA GLN A 541 -11.92 30.58 9.62
C GLN A 541 -12.63 29.27 9.98
N SER A 542 -12.03 28.49 10.87
CA SER A 542 -12.61 27.26 11.42
C SER A 542 -12.91 27.41 12.91
N ILE A 543 -13.96 26.74 13.40
CA ILE A 543 -14.28 26.72 14.83
C ILE A 543 -13.26 25.86 15.59
N PHE A 544 -12.86 24.74 14.99
CA PHE A 544 -11.81 23.88 15.51
C PHE A 544 -10.69 23.75 14.48
N TRP A 545 -9.45 23.93 14.92
CA TRP A 545 -8.26 23.50 14.19
C TRP A 545 -7.74 22.23 14.85
N LEU A 546 -7.75 21.13 14.09
CA LEU A 546 -7.17 19.87 14.50
C LEU A 546 -6.24 19.44 13.38
N THR A 547 -4.93 19.42 13.64
CA THR A 547 -3.94 19.15 12.62
C THR A 547 -2.82 18.26 13.15
N ASP A 548 -2.17 17.52 12.24
CA ASP A 548 -0.93 16.79 12.50
C ASP A 548 0.21 17.46 11.76
N PRO A 549 1.13 18.17 12.44
CA PRO A 549 2.26 18.71 11.72
C PRO A 549 3.10 17.56 11.11
N PRO A 550 3.81 17.81 10.01
CA PRO A 550 4.60 16.80 9.33
C PRO A 550 5.66 16.18 10.24
N TYR A 551 6.05 14.95 9.93
CA TYR A 551 7.02 14.16 10.68
C TYR A 551 8.48 14.65 10.52
N ALA A 552 8.75 15.97 10.55
CA ALA A 552 10.09 16.58 10.48
C ALA A 552 11.15 15.70 9.74
N ASP A 553 12.22 15.30 10.44
CA ASP A 553 13.32 14.49 9.90
C ASP A 553 13.06 12.96 9.94
N ALA A 554 11.91 12.52 10.46
CA ALA A 554 11.65 11.09 10.65
C ALA A 554 11.29 10.38 9.32
N ILE A 555 10.60 11.08 8.40
CA ILE A 555 10.21 10.56 7.09
C ILE A 555 10.24 11.69 6.07
N ASN A 556 11.06 11.54 5.02
CA ASN A 556 11.20 12.51 3.93
C ASN A 556 10.05 12.41 2.91
N TYR A 557 8.83 12.73 3.35
CA TYR A 557 7.60 12.65 2.55
C TYR A 557 7.67 13.44 1.24
N HIS A 558 8.26 14.62 1.30
CA HIS A 558 8.39 15.50 0.14
C HIS A 558 9.16 14.80 -0.98
N GLU A 559 10.24 14.07 -0.67
CA GLU A 559 11.00 13.29 -1.66
C GLU A 559 10.26 12.02 -2.08
N LEU A 560 9.75 11.22 -1.13
CA LEU A 560 9.15 9.92 -1.44
C LEU A 560 7.87 10.07 -2.28
N SER A 561 7.13 11.17 -2.10
CA SER A 561 5.93 11.46 -2.89
C SER A 561 6.23 11.72 -4.38
N GLU A 562 7.46 12.12 -4.72
CA GLU A 562 7.86 12.38 -6.11
C GLU A 562 7.85 11.11 -6.95
N PHE A 563 8.01 9.94 -6.33
CA PHE A 563 7.83 8.64 -6.97
C PHE A 563 6.45 8.51 -7.63
N PHE A 564 5.39 9.05 -7.01
CA PHE A 564 4.04 9.08 -7.56
C PHE A 564 3.81 10.32 -8.44
N LEU A 565 4.24 11.50 -7.98
CA LEU A 565 4.06 12.74 -8.76
C LEU A 565 4.68 12.66 -10.15
N ALA A 566 5.78 11.94 -10.30
CA ALA A 566 6.45 11.75 -11.58
C ALA A 566 5.55 11.05 -12.63
N TRP A 567 4.61 10.22 -12.19
CA TRP A 567 3.58 9.59 -13.04
C TRP A 567 2.31 10.46 -13.10
N ASP A 568 1.88 11.00 -11.96
CA ASP A 568 0.58 11.66 -11.83
C ASP A 568 0.54 13.04 -12.49
N LYS A 569 1.68 13.72 -12.63
CA LYS A 569 1.78 15.16 -12.91
C LYS A 569 0.81 15.67 -13.98
N LYS A 570 0.80 15.07 -15.16
CA LYS A 570 -0.01 15.58 -16.28
C LYS A 570 -1.50 15.32 -16.08
N MET A 571 -1.86 14.11 -15.64
CA MET A 571 -3.25 13.76 -15.35
C MET A 571 -3.78 14.53 -14.13
N LEU A 572 -2.95 14.80 -13.12
CA LEU A 572 -3.34 15.58 -11.95
C LEU A 572 -3.69 17.03 -12.32
N LEU A 573 -2.91 17.66 -13.20
CA LEU A 573 -3.19 19.02 -13.70
C LEU A 573 -4.41 19.07 -14.62
N ASP A 574 -4.70 17.99 -15.35
CA ASP A 574 -5.95 17.87 -16.11
C ASP A 574 -7.18 17.74 -15.18
N ILE A 575 -7.07 16.91 -14.14
CA ILE A 575 -8.14 16.71 -13.15
C ILE A 575 -8.36 17.96 -12.26
N PHE A 576 -7.28 18.64 -11.89
CA PHE A 576 -7.25 19.81 -11.00
C PHE A 576 -6.39 20.94 -11.60
N PRO A 577 -6.94 21.75 -12.53
CA PRO A 577 -6.19 22.79 -13.23
C PRO A 577 -5.59 23.88 -12.32
N ASP A 578 -6.20 24.13 -11.16
CA ASP A 578 -5.73 25.12 -10.19
C ASP A 578 -4.61 24.59 -9.27
N TRP A 579 -4.24 23.32 -9.39
CA TRP A 579 -3.18 22.71 -8.58
C TRP A 579 -1.82 22.88 -9.24
N TYR A 580 -0.78 22.84 -8.43
CA TYR A 580 0.56 22.50 -8.91
C TYR A 580 0.80 20.99 -8.75
N ALA A 581 1.72 20.46 -9.53
CA ALA A 581 2.12 19.05 -9.49
C ALA A 581 3.63 18.95 -9.24
N ASP A 582 4.02 19.49 -8.09
CA ASP A 582 5.39 19.66 -7.60
C ASP A 582 5.36 19.41 -6.09
N SER A 583 6.35 18.71 -5.54
CA SER A 583 6.37 18.34 -4.11
C SER A 583 6.53 19.53 -3.18
N LYS A 584 6.97 20.68 -3.71
CA LYS A 584 7.36 21.88 -2.95
C LYS A 584 8.36 21.56 -1.85
N ARG A 585 9.27 20.59 -2.08
CA ARG A 585 10.25 20.14 -1.08
C ARG A 585 11.09 21.25 -0.46
N ALA A 586 11.36 22.34 -1.19
CA ALA A 586 12.06 23.51 -0.64
C ALA A 586 11.29 24.25 0.49
N LEU A 587 9.99 23.98 0.64
CA LEU A 587 9.14 24.53 1.70
C LEU A 587 8.80 23.49 2.79
N ALA A 588 9.25 22.24 2.61
CA ALA A 588 8.90 21.10 3.47
C ALA A 588 9.75 21.05 4.75
#